data_AF-A0AA42RIE2-F1
#
_entry.id   AF-A0AA42RIE2-F1
#
_cell.length_a   1.000
_cell.length_b   1.000
_cell.length_c   1.000
_cell.angle_alpha   90.00
_cell.angle_beta   90.00
_cell.angle_gamma   90.00
#
_symmetry.space_group_name_H-M   'P 1'
#
loop_
_entity.id
_entity.type
_entity.pdbx_description
1 polymer ?
#
loop_
_entity_poly.entity_id
_entity_poly.type
_entity_poly.pdbx_seq_one_letter_code
_entity_poly.pdbx_strand_id
1 'polypeptide(L)'
;MPFKRTLTDSKGYEKKSYRSSEKDCGQCPLRESCCGKVTKFKKLEDRIHKPLYDKMHEKLTQNKAYHRRLVKRRSSTVEPVLGTLINFFNLKRINSRGMSKANKHVLMSSLSYNLKKYLRFTVKKSSVLAQVIYLKQGKNYASTKSLLHSLKREFLSKPNFTLIYFSKNKPRLKRLKRGHIFCFLL
;
A
#
# COMPACT_ATOMS: atom_id res chain seq x y z
N MET A 1 28.73 16.61 17.08
CA MET A 1 29.65 15.46 17.24
C MET A 1 30.35 15.19 15.91
N PRO A 2 31.66 14.94 15.89
CA PRO A 2 32.39 14.71 14.65
C PRO A 2 32.08 13.33 14.06
N PHE A 3 32.01 13.27 12.73
CA PHE A 3 31.95 12.02 11.97
C PHE A 3 33.26 11.25 12.12
N LYS A 4 33.18 9.92 12.30
CA LYS A 4 34.37 9.07 12.42
C LYS A 4 34.53 8.11 11.27
N ARG A 5 33.48 7.35 10.95
CA ARG A 5 33.54 6.30 9.92
C ARG A 5 32.15 5.84 9.50
N THR A 6 32.08 5.25 8.31
CA THR A 6 30.94 4.45 7.87
C THR A 6 31.23 2.98 8.17
N LEU A 7 30.29 2.31 8.83
CA LEU A 7 30.37 0.90 9.19
C LEU A 7 29.33 0.10 8.39
N THR A 8 29.73 -1.07 7.93
CA THR A 8 28.82 -2.02 7.30
C THR A 8 28.51 -3.14 8.29
N ASP A 9 27.22 -3.35 8.54
CA ASP A 9 26.74 -4.43 9.41
C ASP A 9 26.91 -5.80 8.71
N SER A 10 26.90 -6.88 9.49
CA SER A 10 26.81 -8.28 9.04
C SER A 10 25.71 -8.53 7.99
N LYS A 11 24.65 -7.72 8.04
CA LYS A 11 23.48 -7.76 7.15
C LYS A 11 23.63 -6.88 5.91
N GLY A 12 24.78 -6.25 5.69
CA GLY A 12 25.07 -5.38 4.55
C GLY A 12 24.53 -3.95 4.65
N TYR A 13 24.06 -3.51 5.82
CA TYR A 13 23.56 -2.16 6.00
C TYR A 13 24.67 -1.20 6.40
N GLU A 14 24.74 -0.06 5.71
CA GLU A 14 25.69 1.01 6.02
C GLU A 14 25.15 1.96 7.10
N LYS A 15 26.02 2.30 8.04
CA LYS A 15 25.76 3.19 9.18
C LYS A 15 26.86 4.22 9.31
N LYS A 16 26.51 5.48 9.50
CA LYS A 16 27.46 6.54 9.86
C LYS A 16 27.64 6.57 11.36
N SER A 17 28.88 6.48 11.83
CA SER A 17 29.22 6.55 13.25
C SER A 17 29.79 7.92 13.59
N TYR A 18 29.15 8.57 14.54
CA TYR A 18 29.56 9.84 15.15
C TYR A 18 29.97 9.57 16.60
N ARG A 19 31.09 10.15 17.03
CA ARG A 19 31.62 9.94 18.38
C ARG A 19 32.32 11.19 18.89
N SER A 20 32.02 11.59 20.12
CA SER A 20 32.74 12.66 20.84
C SER A 20 34.10 12.16 21.32
N SER A 21 35.06 13.07 21.52
CA SER A 21 36.31 12.68 22.17
C SER A 21 36.08 12.42 23.67
N GLU A 22 36.98 11.66 24.28
CA GLU A 22 36.93 11.39 25.73
C GLU A 22 37.28 12.63 26.54
N LYS A 23 38.10 13.53 25.99
CA LYS A 23 38.46 14.80 26.63
C LYS A 23 37.25 15.73 26.76
N ASP A 24 36.39 15.76 25.74
CA ASP A 24 35.21 16.64 25.75
C ASP A 24 34.11 16.17 26.71
N CYS A 25 33.97 14.85 26.93
CA CYS A 25 32.89 14.27 27.73
C CYS A 25 33.35 13.71 29.10
N GLY A 26 34.65 13.60 29.34
CA GLY A 26 35.22 12.98 30.55
C GLY A 26 34.90 13.73 31.83
N GLN A 27 35.16 15.04 31.87
CA GLN A 27 34.85 15.91 33.02
C GLN A 27 33.44 16.54 33.00
N CYS A 28 32.55 16.07 32.11
CA CYS A 28 31.22 16.68 32.00
C CYS A 28 30.33 16.29 33.21
N PRO A 29 29.72 17.24 33.94
CA PRO A 29 28.82 16.93 35.06
C PRO A 29 27.53 16.22 34.60
N LEU A 30 27.14 16.37 33.33
CA LEU A 30 25.98 15.71 32.73
C LEU A 30 26.35 14.37 32.03
N ARG A 31 27.52 13.80 32.34
CA ARG A 31 28.00 12.57 31.69
C ARG A 31 27.04 11.40 31.89
N GLU A 32 26.50 11.24 33.10
CA GLU A 32 25.63 10.11 33.42
C GLU A 32 24.34 10.11 32.60
N SER A 33 23.71 11.27 32.44
CA SER A 33 22.49 11.42 31.64
C SER A 33 22.77 11.35 30.13
N CYS A 34 23.90 11.89 29.68
CA CYS A 34 24.24 11.94 28.26
C CYS A 34 24.80 10.62 27.71
N CYS A 35 25.82 10.04 28.36
CA CYS A 35 26.57 8.87 27.87
C CYS A 35 26.18 7.56 28.57
N GLY A 36 25.49 7.64 29.72
CA GLY A 36 25.27 6.50 30.61
C GLY A 36 26.48 6.25 31.54
N LYS A 37 26.29 5.37 32.53
CA LYS A 37 27.28 5.16 33.62
C LYS A 37 28.62 4.62 33.12
N VAL A 38 28.59 3.68 32.17
CA VAL A 38 29.76 2.88 31.75
C VAL A 38 30.58 3.54 30.64
N THR A 39 29.96 4.31 29.74
CA THR A 39 30.69 4.85 28.58
C THR A 39 31.33 6.21 28.88
N LYS A 40 32.58 6.36 28.43
CA LYS A 40 33.38 7.58 28.64
C LYS A 40 33.14 8.67 27.57
N PHE A 41 32.39 8.34 26.51
CA PHE A 41 32.14 9.20 25.37
C PHE A 41 30.77 8.91 24.77
N LYS A 42 30.13 9.94 24.20
CA LYS A 42 28.88 9.74 23.46
C LYS A 42 29.19 9.10 22.10
N LYS A 43 28.38 8.10 21.73
CA LYS A 43 28.39 7.47 20.41
C LYS A 43 26.98 7.51 19.83
N LEU A 44 26.86 7.97 18.59
CA LEU A 44 25.62 7.97 17.82
C LEU A 44 25.87 7.24 16.50
N GLU A 45 25.02 6.27 16.17
CA GLU A 45 25.08 5.54 14.91
C GLU A 45 23.78 5.73 14.16
N ASP A 46 23.84 6.36 12.99
CA ASP A 46 22.67 6.61 12.15
C ASP A 46 22.80 5.87 10.82
N ARG A 47 21.70 5.23 10.40
CA ARG A 47 21.63 4.63 9.06
C ARG A 47 21.56 5.72 7.99
N ILE A 48 22.09 5.42 6.81
CA ILE A 48 21.99 6.32 5.64
C ILE A 48 20.53 6.67 5.31
N HIS A 49 19.61 5.73 5.47
CA HIS A 49 18.19 5.92 5.17
C HIS A 49 17.36 6.51 6.33
N LYS A 50 17.98 6.87 7.47
CA LYS A 50 17.28 7.51 8.60
C LYS A 50 16.39 8.70 8.20
N PRO A 51 16.81 9.66 7.34
CA PRO A 51 15.92 10.76 6.93
C PRO A 51 14.67 10.30 6.19
N LEU A 52 14.69 9.16 5.50
CA LEU A 52 13.49 8.60 4.86
C LEU A 52 12.52 8.02 5.88
N TYR A 53 13.04 7.38 6.92
CA TYR A 53 12.23 6.87 8.03
C TYR A 53 11.62 8.01 8.84
N ASP A 54 12.38 9.06 9.12
CA ASP A 54 11.90 10.23 9.87
C ASP A 54 10.76 10.93 9.10
N LYS A 55 10.94 11.18 7.80
CA LYS A 55 9.88 11.70 6.92
C LYS A 55 8.62 10.84 6.92
N MET A 56 8.76 9.52 6.91
CA MET A 56 7.62 8.61 6.99
C MET A 56 6.96 8.68 8.37
N HIS A 57 7.75 8.73 9.45
CA HIS A 57 7.26 8.82 10.81
C HIS A 57 6.48 10.11 11.03
N GLU A 58 7.00 11.24 10.57
CA GLU A 58 6.31 12.54 10.57
C GLU A 58 4.97 12.45 9.86
N LYS A 59 4.91 11.91 8.63
CA LYS A 59 3.67 11.73 7.87
C LYS A 59 2.63 10.89 8.64
N LEU A 60 3.07 9.85 9.34
CA LEU A 60 2.21 8.98 10.13
C LEU A 60 1.70 9.66 11.42
N THR A 61 2.54 10.49 12.03
CA THR A 61 2.26 11.17 13.30
C THR A 61 1.42 12.43 13.12
N GLN A 62 1.68 13.23 12.08
CA GLN A 62 0.98 14.49 11.80
C GLN A 62 -0.55 14.34 11.77
N ASN A 63 -1.06 13.29 11.11
CA ASN A 63 -2.49 13.06 10.95
C ASN A 63 -2.91 11.67 11.44
N LYS A 64 -2.80 11.43 12.75
CA LYS A 64 -3.09 10.14 13.39
C LYS A 64 -4.50 9.61 13.08
N ALA A 65 -5.51 10.47 13.06
CA ALA A 65 -6.91 10.08 12.77
C ALA A 65 -7.09 9.60 11.33
N TYR A 66 -6.50 10.31 10.36
CA TYR A 66 -6.49 9.93 8.95
C TYR A 66 -5.76 8.60 8.75
N HIS A 67 -4.58 8.44 9.34
CA HIS A 67 -3.82 7.19 9.26
C HIS A 67 -4.62 5.99 9.82
N ARG A 68 -5.25 6.14 11.00
CA ARG A 68 -6.13 5.09 11.56
C ARG A 68 -7.25 4.70 10.60
N ARG A 69 -7.87 5.69 9.92
CA ARG A 69 -8.91 5.45 8.92
C ARG A 69 -8.39 4.65 7.72
N LEU A 70 -7.17 4.95 7.25
CA LEU A 70 -6.53 4.21 6.16
C LEU A 70 -6.23 2.76 6.55
N VAL A 71 -5.65 2.54 7.74
CA VAL A 71 -5.35 1.20 8.25
C VAL A 71 -6.62 0.37 8.38
N LYS A 72 -7.68 0.92 8.96
CA LYS A 72 -8.98 0.25 9.10
C LYS A 72 -9.60 -0.11 7.75
N ARG A 73 -9.42 0.73 6.72
CA ARG A 73 -9.91 0.45 5.37
C ARG A 73 -9.11 -0.66 4.71
N ARG A 74 -7.78 -0.65 4.83
CA ARG A 74 -6.90 -1.70 4.29
C ARG A 74 -7.21 -3.05 4.92
N SER A 75 -7.40 -3.10 6.23
CA SER A 75 -7.71 -4.35 6.95
C SER A 75 -9.06 -4.94 6.58
N SER A 76 -10.04 -4.13 6.18
CA SER A 76 -11.36 -4.62 5.75
C SER A 76 -11.43 -4.96 4.27
N THR A 77 -10.62 -4.35 3.41
CA THR A 77 -10.73 -4.52 1.95
C THR A 77 -9.60 -5.36 1.37
N VAL A 78 -8.34 -4.92 1.50
CA VAL A 78 -7.21 -5.49 0.77
C VAL A 78 -6.65 -6.72 1.48
N GLU A 79 -6.43 -6.65 2.79
CA GLU A 79 -5.82 -7.76 3.55
C GLU A 79 -6.60 -9.08 3.46
N PRO A 80 -7.95 -9.11 3.53
CA PRO A 80 -8.70 -10.36 3.38
C PRO A 80 -8.58 -10.97 1.98
N VAL A 81 -8.53 -10.13 0.94
CA VAL A 81 -8.34 -10.57 -0.45
C VAL A 81 -6.95 -11.19 -0.60
N LEU A 82 -5.90 -10.50 -0.14
CA LEU A 82 -4.53 -10.99 -0.21
C LEU A 82 -4.36 -12.29 0.58
N GLY A 83 -4.93 -12.37 1.79
CA GLY A 83 -4.92 -13.60 2.59
C GLY A 83 -5.58 -14.77 1.87
N THR A 84 -6.73 -14.54 1.23
CA THR A 84 -7.42 -15.58 0.44
C THR A 84 -6.55 -16.05 -0.73
N LEU A 85 -5.94 -15.12 -1.45
CA LEU A 85 -5.09 -15.44 -2.60
C LEU A 85 -3.80 -16.19 -2.21
N ILE A 86 -3.16 -15.81 -1.09
CA ILE A 86 -1.94 -16.46 -0.61
C ILE A 86 -2.24 -17.90 -0.16
N ASN A 87 -3.32 -18.10 0.59
CA ASN A 87 -3.63 -19.38 1.24
C ASN A 87 -4.34 -20.37 0.33
N PHE A 88 -5.34 -19.93 -0.45
CA PHE A 88 -6.16 -20.83 -1.28
C PHE A 88 -5.75 -20.88 -2.75
N PHE A 89 -5.19 -19.79 -3.29
CA PHE A 89 -4.75 -19.72 -4.69
C PHE A 89 -3.25 -19.97 -4.87
N ASN A 90 -2.57 -20.53 -3.86
CA ASN A 90 -1.15 -20.88 -3.89
C ASN A 90 -0.20 -19.72 -4.29
N LEU A 91 -0.58 -18.46 -4.04
CA LEU A 91 0.30 -17.32 -4.35
C LEU A 91 1.49 -17.19 -3.39
N LYS A 92 1.54 -17.97 -2.30
CA LYS A 92 2.70 -18.03 -1.40
C LYS A 92 3.98 -18.50 -2.12
N ARG A 93 3.86 -19.46 -3.03
CA ARG A 93 4.98 -20.01 -3.80
C ARG A 93 4.49 -20.53 -5.14
N ILE A 94 4.88 -19.84 -6.21
CA ILE A 94 4.54 -20.23 -7.58
C ILE A 94 5.58 -21.24 -8.07
N ASN A 95 5.13 -22.43 -8.46
CA ASN A 95 6.01 -23.52 -8.93
C ASN A 95 6.56 -23.29 -10.34
N SER A 96 5.95 -22.38 -11.11
CA SER A 96 6.38 -22.04 -12.46
C SER A 96 7.65 -21.17 -12.47
N ARG A 97 8.62 -21.54 -13.30
CA ARG A 97 9.81 -20.73 -13.57
C ARG A 97 9.54 -19.67 -14.65
N GLY A 98 10.02 -18.45 -14.41
CA GLY A 98 9.95 -17.33 -15.36
C GLY A 98 8.79 -16.37 -15.10
N MET A 99 9.05 -15.07 -15.31
CA MET A 99 8.11 -13.98 -15.01
C MET A 99 6.80 -14.08 -15.81
N SER A 100 6.88 -14.49 -17.07
CA SER A 100 5.70 -14.64 -17.93
C SER A 100 4.70 -15.65 -17.36
N LYS A 101 5.19 -16.80 -16.88
CA LYS A 101 4.34 -17.85 -16.27
C LYS A 101 3.78 -17.40 -14.92
N ALA A 102 4.59 -16.73 -14.10
CA ALA A 102 4.14 -16.17 -12.83
C ALA A 102 3.00 -15.14 -13.02
N ASN A 103 3.12 -14.25 -14.02
CA ASN A 103 2.09 -13.27 -14.34
C ASN A 103 0.77 -13.94 -14.72
N LYS A 104 0.80 -14.96 -15.59
CA LYS A 104 -0.41 -15.72 -15.97
C LYS A 104 -1.09 -16.34 -14.74
N HIS A 105 -0.31 -16.96 -13.85
CA HIS A 105 -0.86 -17.55 -12.63
C HIS A 105 -1.54 -16.51 -11.73
N VAL A 106 -0.88 -15.38 -11.47
CA VAL A 106 -1.44 -14.29 -10.64
C VAL A 106 -2.71 -13.72 -11.26
N LEU A 107 -2.72 -13.48 -12.58
CA LEU A 107 -3.90 -12.99 -13.30
C LEU A 107 -5.07 -13.97 -13.18
N MET A 108 -4.82 -15.27 -13.41
CA MET A 108 -5.85 -16.30 -13.26
C MET A 108 -6.39 -16.37 -11.83
N SER A 109 -5.52 -16.33 -10.81
CA SER A 109 -5.97 -16.30 -9.40
C SER A 109 -6.85 -15.08 -9.10
N SER A 110 -6.46 -13.90 -9.59
CA SER A 110 -7.23 -12.66 -9.39
C SER A 110 -8.59 -12.70 -10.07
N LEU A 111 -8.65 -13.22 -11.30
CA LEU A 111 -9.88 -13.37 -12.07
C LEU A 111 -10.83 -14.33 -11.37
N SER A 112 -10.34 -15.50 -10.97
CA SER A 112 -11.13 -16.50 -10.25
C SER A 112 -11.66 -15.98 -8.91
N TYR A 113 -10.88 -15.18 -8.17
CA TYR A 113 -11.36 -14.51 -6.96
C TYR A 113 -12.49 -13.53 -7.27
N ASN A 114 -12.34 -12.70 -8.30
CA ASN A 114 -13.36 -11.73 -8.71
C ASN A 114 -14.65 -12.42 -9.17
N LEU A 115 -14.55 -13.50 -9.95
CA LEU A 115 -15.70 -14.29 -10.38
C LEU A 115 -16.42 -14.92 -9.18
N LYS A 116 -15.68 -15.52 -8.25
CA LYS A 116 -16.26 -16.09 -7.00
C LYS A 116 -16.97 -15.01 -6.17
N LYS A 117 -16.43 -13.80 -6.13
CA LYS A 117 -17.04 -12.66 -5.45
C LYS A 117 -18.32 -12.19 -6.15
N TYR A 118 -18.32 -12.15 -7.48
CA TYR A 118 -19.48 -11.80 -8.29
C TYR A 118 -20.62 -12.80 -8.12
N LEU A 119 -20.34 -14.10 -8.13
CA LEU A 119 -21.35 -15.14 -7.91
C LEU A 119 -21.98 -15.10 -6.51
N ARG A 120 -21.22 -14.65 -5.51
CA ARG A 120 -21.70 -14.47 -4.13
C ARG A 120 -22.39 -13.13 -3.89
N PHE A 121 -22.42 -12.25 -4.89
CA PHE A 121 -23.03 -10.95 -4.77
C PHE A 121 -24.56 -11.10 -4.77
N THR A 122 -25.14 -11.22 -3.59
CA THR A 122 -26.58 -11.11 -3.41
C THR A 122 -26.97 -9.64 -3.45
N VAL A 123 -27.75 -9.25 -4.45
CA VAL A 123 -28.34 -7.91 -4.51
C VAL A 123 -29.29 -7.78 -3.32
N LYS A 124 -29.00 -6.90 -2.37
CA LYS A 124 -29.97 -6.55 -1.33
C LYS A 124 -31.20 -5.97 -2.02
N LYS A 125 -32.33 -6.66 -1.96
CA LYS A 125 -33.62 -6.09 -2.38
C LYS A 125 -33.85 -4.83 -1.55
N SER A 126 -34.16 -3.72 -2.20
CA SER A 126 -34.55 -2.48 -1.52
C SER A 126 -35.70 -2.76 -0.56
N SER A 127 -35.72 -2.11 0.60
CA SER A 127 -36.85 -2.21 1.52
C SER A 127 -38.15 -1.87 0.78
N VAL A 128 -39.23 -2.61 1.07
CA VAL A 128 -40.53 -2.44 0.42
C VAL A 128 -40.98 -0.97 0.46
N LEU A 129 -40.71 -0.27 1.56
CA LEU A 129 -40.93 1.17 1.73
C LEU A 129 -40.23 2.03 0.66
N ALA A 130 -38.98 1.76 0.33
CA ALA A 130 -38.25 2.50 -0.70
C ALA A 130 -38.80 2.24 -2.11
N GLN A 131 -39.29 1.03 -2.38
CA GLN A 131 -39.98 0.69 -3.64
C GLN A 131 -41.33 1.41 -3.78
N VAL A 132 -42.11 1.47 -2.70
CA VAL A 132 -43.42 2.16 -2.69
C VAL A 132 -43.25 3.68 -2.86
N ILE A 133 -42.22 4.28 -2.24
CA ILE A 133 -41.90 5.71 -2.40
C ILE A 133 -41.56 6.04 -3.87
N TYR A 134 -40.82 5.18 -4.56
CA TYR A 134 -40.49 5.36 -5.98
C TYR A 134 -41.73 5.25 -6.89
N LEU A 135 -42.63 4.30 -6.63
CA LEU A 135 -43.89 4.17 -7.40
C LEU A 135 -44.83 5.38 -7.23
N LYS A 136 -44.86 5.99 -6.03
CA LYS A 136 -45.68 7.18 -5.76
C LYS A 136 -45.19 8.42 -6.53
N GLN A 137 -43.89 8.53 -6.78
CA GLN A 137 -43.35 9.63 -7.59
C GLN A 137 -43.79 9.54 -9.07
N GLY A 138 -44.30 8.37 -9.50
CA GLY A 138 -44.59 8.07 -10.91
C GLY A 138 -45.84 8.52 -11.58
N LYS A 139 -46.60 9.34 -10.88
CA LYS A 139 -47.68 10.08 -11.50
C LYS A 139 -47.24 11.48 -11.98
N ASN A 140 -46.04 11.95 -11.61
CA ASN A 140 -45.59 13.34 -11.89
C ASN A 140 -44.49 13.48 -12.95
N TYR A 141 -44.01 12.41 -13.59
CA TYR A 141 -42.92 12.44 -14.58
C TYR A 141 -43.31 12.04 -16.01
N ALA A 142 -44.57 12.23 -16.39
CA ALA A 142 -45.00 12.10 -17.77
C ALA A 142 -44.42 13.20 -18.69
N SER A 143 -44.09 14.37 -18.13
CA SER A 143 -43.64 15.56 -18.90
C SER A 143 -42.15 15.53 -19.31
N THR A 144 -41.29 14.79 -18.61
CA THR A 144 -39.82 14.84 -18.83
C THR A 144 -39.26 13.76 -19.76
N LYS A 145 -40.12 12.86 -20.28
CA LYS A 145 -39.68 11.73 -21.12
C LYS A 145 -39.18 12.14 -22.51
N SER A 146 -39.64 13.26 -23.07
CA SER A 146 -39.20 13.75 -24.39
C SER A 146 -37.76 14.25 -24.36
N LEU A 147 -37.35 14.94 -23.29
CA LEU A 147 -36.00 15.51 -23.13
C LEU A 147 -34.91 14.44 -22.93
N LEU A 148 -35.22 13.37 -22.19
CA LEU A 148 -34.26 12.27 -21.94
C LEU A 148 -34.01 11.39 -23.17
N HIS A 149 -34.94 11.33 -24.12
CA HIS A 149 -34.75 10.54 -25.34
C HIS A 149 -33.78 11.20 -26.34
N SER A 150 -33.66 12.54 -26.31
CA SER A 150 -32.69 13.27 -27.14
C SER A 150 -31.26 13.08 -26.65
N LEU A 151 -31.02 13.18 -25.33
CA LEU A 151 -29.68 13.04 -24.75
C LEU A 151 -29.10 11.61 -24.86
N LYS A 152 -29.97 10.59 -24.92
CA LYS A 152 -29.55 9.19 -25.04
C LYS A 152 -29.02 8.83 -26.43
N ARG A 153 -29.36 9.60 -27.47
CA ARG A 153 -28.90 9.36 -28.85
C ARG A 153 -27.47 9.85 -29.11
N GLU A 154 -26.95 10.81 -28.35
CA GLU A 154 -25.54 11.24 -28.45
C GLU A 154 -24.58 10.29 -27.74
N PHE A 155 -24.93 9.82 -26.53
CA PHE A 155 -24.01 9.06 -25.68
C PHE A 155 -23.76 7.61 -26.14
N LEU A 156 -24.61 7.04 -27.00
CA LEU A 156 -24.50 5.64 -27.44
C LEU A 156 -23.73 5.43 -28.75
N SER A 157 -23.17 6.49 -29.35
CA SER A 157 -22.51 6.36 -30.66
C SER A 157 -21.01 6.04 -30.63
N LYS A 158 -20.28 6.11 -29.50
CA LYS A 158 -18.88 5.65 -29.43
C LYS A 158 -18.44 5.21 -28.03
N PRO A 159 -17.99 3.95 -27.85
CA PRO A 159 -16.96 3.63 -26.88
C PRO A 159 -15.70 3.20 -27.64
N ASN A 160 -14.82 4.16 -27.93
CA ASN A 160 -13.41 3.84 -28.18
C ASN A 160 -12.80 3.43 -26.83
N PHE A 161 -12.86 2.14 -26.52
CA PHE A 161 -12.13 1.54 -25.40
C PHE A 161 -10.64 1.50 -25.78
N THR A 162 -9.94 2.62 -25.63
CA THR A 162 -8.47 2.64 -25.68
C THR A 162 -7.94 1.88 -24.46
N LEU A 163 -7.59 0.62 -24.69
CA LEU A 163 -6.69 -0.18 -23.86
C LEU A 163 -5.39 0.60 -23.65
N ILE A 164 -5.21 1.19 -22.48
CA ILE A 164 -3.92 1.75 -22.08
C ILE A 164 -3.01 0.56 -21.72
N TYR A 165 -2.27 0.09 -22.73
CA TYR A 165 -1.09 -0.72 -22.56
C TYR A 165 -0.10 0.04 -21.66
N PHE A 166 0.17 -0.48 -20.46
CA PHE A 166 1.32 -0.05 -19.67
C PHE A 166 2.60 -0.55 -20.37
N SER A 167 3.14 0.31 -21.23
CA SER A 167 4.43 0.13 -21.88
C SER A 167 5.58 0.20 -20.87
N LYS A 168 6.68 -0.39 -21.29
CA LYS A 168 7.89 -0.80 -20.58
C LYS A 168 8.57 0.35 -19.82
N ASN A 169 9.03 0.04 -18.60
CA ASN A 169 10.43 0.24 -18.19
C ASN A 169 10.76 -0.72 -17.03
N LYS A 170 11.57 -1.75 -17.32
CA LYS A 170 11.98 -2.78 -16.36
C LYS A 170 13.40 -2.49 -15.86
N PRO A 171 13.63 -2.22 -14.57
CA PRO A 171 14.94 -2.47 -13.97
C PRO A 171 15.14 -3.99 -13.80
N ARG A 172 16.35 -4.47 -14.11
CA ARG A 172 16.80 -5.85 -13.84
C ARG A 172 16.78 -6.09 -12.33
N LEU A 173 15.74 -6.75 -11.80
CA LEU A 173 15.76 -7.23 -10.41
C LEU A 173 16.24 -8.67 -10.31
N LYS A 174 17.38 -8.83 -9.63
CA LYS A 174 17.96 -10.10 -9.19
C LYS A 174 17.01 -10.77 -8.17
N ARG A 175 16.79 -12.07 -8.35
CA ARG A 175 16.27 -13.07 -7.38
C ARG A 175 15.41 -12.48 -6.25
N LEU A 176 14.09 -12.36 -6.48
CA LEU A 176 13.11 -11.95 -5.46
C LEU A 176 13.19 -12.90 -4.25
N LYS A 177 13.89 -12.45 -3.20
CA LYS A 177 13.74 -12.99 -1.84
C LYS A 177 12.45 -12.42 -1.23
N ARG A 178 11.88 -13.21 -0.31
CA ARG A 178 10.58 -13.02 0.36
C ARG A 178 10.23 -11.54 0.61
N GLY A 179 9.05 -11.11 0.17
CA GLY A 179 8.45 -9.82 0.51
C GLY A 179 8.14 -8.88 -0.67
N HIS A 180 8.75 -9.06 -1.84
CA HIS A 180 8.64 -8.07 -2.94
C HIS A 180 7.41 -8.22 -3.86
N ILE A 181 6.57 -9.24 -3.68
CA ILE A 181 5.40 -9.45 -4.56
C ILE A 181 4.25 -8.48 -4.24
N PHE A 182 4.17 -7.94 -3.01
CA PHE A 182 3.02 -7.17 -2.56
C PHE A 182 3.21 -5.65 -2.57
N CYS A 183 4.41 -5.15 -2.85
CA CYS A 183 4.68 -3.71 -2.83
C CYS A 183 4.29 -2.98 -4.14
N PHE A 184 3.89 -3.73 -5.19
CA PHE A 184 3.51 -3.17 -6.50
C PHE A 184 2.00 -3.16 -6.78
N LEU A 185 1.17 -3.53 -5.79
CA LEU A 185 -0.29 -3.63 -5.94
C LEU A 185 -1.08 -2.65 -5.04
N LEU A 186 -0.38 -1.68 -4.44
CA LEU A 186 -0.93 -0.49 -3.78
C LEU A 186 -0.21 0.74 -4.31
#